data_AF-A0A949WKX0-F1
#
_entry.id   AF-A0A949WKX0-F1
#
_cell.length_a   1.000
_cell.length_b   1.000
_cell.length_c   1.000
_cell.angle_alpha   90.00
_cell.angle_beta   90.00
_cell.angle_gamma   90.00
#
_symmetry.space_group_name_H-M   'P 1'
#
loop_
_entity.id
_entity.type
_entity.pdbx_description
1 polymer ?
#
loop_
_entity_poly.entity_id
_entity_poly.type
_entity_poly.pdbx_seq_one_letter_code
_entity_poly.pdbx_strand_id
1 'polypeptide(L)'
;MLISTILKRLSMVAAGTLFISIGTASNAQAAGIILDGFGGDAGFGDLAMPRNDDGSTNQLNLPFGINFFGNSFNSFFINNNGNLTFNGSLGQFTPQPFPISNRPMIAPYWGDADTRCASCGEVYVASPNSDTVVVTWNNVGYYNQNSNKTNTFQTVLRNRQDTGTGNFDIEYRYGQLEWTTGDASGGSNGLGGTPAQAGFDAGNLVNFFTLPGSRTNAVLELQNTSNLSDPVPGIWSFAVRNGQLPGSTPDNPLLPIVTEDGYDFDFNIVNPSVPIFIDPEVAIGYDYIVDNGPNIASVLLPNGIGDSLYDLFLFDAGLNDYVDSGLDLTGGDTYSFADGGVDRFRVLGIETSAQLDPTNPTAFVTGLTFVSAGNVQMRQIPIVQDVEEVPEPLTILGTLIAGGFGIAMKRKRQAI
;
A
#
# COMPACT_ATOMS: atom_id res chain seq x y z
N MET A 1 -43.05 45.16 53.37
CA MET A 1 -42.30 46.42 53.39
C MET A 1 -40.82 46.08 53.23
N LEU A 2 -40.24 46.46 52.09
CA LEU A 2 -38.82 46.61 51.72
C LEU A 2 -37.77 45.47 51.91
N ILE A 3 -37.29 44.97 50.74
CA ILE A 3 -35.92 45.05 50.17
C ILE A 3 -34.72 44.28 50.80
N SER A 4 -33.93 43.65 49.88
CA SER A 4 -32.50 43.25 49.93
C SER A 4 -32.19 41.82 50.43
N THR A 5 -31.34 40.97 49.82
CA THR A 5 -30.09 41.22 49.08
C THR A 5 -29.71 40.00 48.22
N ILE A 6 -29.07 40.27 47.08
CA ILE A 6 -28.48 39.35 46.11
C ILE A 6 -27.01 39.02 46.46
N LEU A 7 -26.52 37.86 46.00
CA LEU A 7 -25.13 37.41 45.79
C LEU A 7 -24.28 36.91 46.99
N LYS A 8 -23.92 35.61 46.94
CA LYS A 8 -22.55 35.07 46.77
C LYS A 8 -22.52 33.57 47.10
N ARG A 9 -22.48 32.70 46.08
CA ARG A 9 -21.92 31.35 46.23
C ARG A 9 -20.64 31.31 45.41
N LEU A 10 -19.51 31.30 46.11
CA LEU A 10 -18.19 31.05 45.55
C LEU A 10 -17.74 29.65 45.97
N SER A 11 -17.12 28.96 45.03
CA SER A 11 -16.06 27.95 45.17
C SER A 11 -16.39 26.61 45.85
N MET A 12 -16.65 25.61 45.01
CA MET A 12 -15.87 24.35 45.00
C MET A 12 -15.84 23.84 43.55
N VAL A 13 -14.81 24.21 42.79
CA VAL A 13 -14.45 23.51 41.56
C VAL A 13 -13.44 22.45 42.00
N ALA A 14 -13.90 21.21 42.12
CA ALA A 14 -13.00 20.07 42.18
C ALA A 14 -12.39 19.92 40.78
N ALA A 15 -11.08 20.12 40.69
CA ALA A 15 -10.31 19.79 39.50
C ALA A 15 -10.33 18.27 39.31
N GLY A 16 -11.31 17.78 38.57
CA GLY A 16 -11.30 16.43 38.03
C GLY A 16 -10.34 16.40 36.85
N THR A 17 -9.12 15.92 37.06
CA THR A 17 -8.21 15.54 35.98
C THR A 17 -8.89 14.45 35.17
N LEU A 18 -9.39 14.82 34.00
CA LEU A 18 -9.83 13.87 32.99
C LEU A 18 -8.55 13.22 32.43
N PHE A 19 -8.11 12.12 33.05
CA PHE A 19 -7.23 11.20 32.36
C PHE A 19 -8.05 10.60 31.22
N ILE A 20 -7.84 11.12 30.01
CA ILE A 20 -8.16 10.36 28.81
C ILE A 20 -7.20 9.19 28.85
N SER A 21 -7.70 8.04 29.32
CA SER A 21 -7.07 6.76 29.03
C SER A 21 -7.09 6.63 27.52
N ILE A 22 -5.95 6.91 26.89
CA ILE A 22 -5.67 6.44 25.54
C ILE A 22 -5.72 4.92 25.66
N GLY A 23 -6.87 4.36 25.32
CA GLY A 23 -7.07 2.92 25.30
C GLY A 23 -6.05 2.31 24.36
N THR A 24 -5.41 1.25 24.84
CA THR A 24 -4.39 0.43 24.18
C THR A 24 -4.96 -0.33 22.97
N ALA A 25 -5.45 0.39 21.96
CA ALA A 25 -5.99 -0.19 20.74
C ALA A 25 -4.92 -0.56 19.70
N SER A 26 -3.63 -0.28 19.95
CA SER A 26 -2.56 -0.51 18.96
C SER A 26 -2.09 -1.97 18.85
N ASN A 27 -2.25 -2.79 19.88
CA ASN A 27 -1.63 -4.13 19.88
C ASN A 27 -2.54 -5.25 19.37
N ALA A 28 -3.86 -5.02 19.29
CA ALA A 28 -4.80 -6.06 18.87
C ALA A 28 -4.93 -6.19 17.33
N GLN A 29 -4.71 -5.11 16.57
CA GLN A 29 -4.70 -5.15 15.10
C GLN A 29 -3.44 -5.85 14.54
N ALA A 30 -2.29 -5.73 15.20
CA ALA A 30 -1.03 -6.35 14.78
C ALA A 30 -1.08 -7.90 14.75
N ALA A 31 -1.93 -8.53 15.57
CA ALA A 31 -1.99 -9.98 15.71
C ALA A 31 -2.63 -10.72 14.50
N GLY A 32 -3.26 -10.01 13.58
CA GLY A 32 -3.89 -10.60 12.37
C GLY A 32 -3.13 -10.35 11.06
N ILE A 33 -2.11 -9.48 11.06
CA ILE A 33 -1.42 -9.05 9.84
C ILE A 33 -0.27 -9.99 9.47
N ILE A 34 0.49 -10.44 10.47
CA ILE A 34 1.61 -11.37 10.29
C ILE A 34 1.06 -12.76 10.03
N LEU A 35 1.46 -13.38 8.91
CA LEU A 35 1.03 -14.72 8.55
C LEU A 35 1.70 -15.76 9.44
N ASP A 36 0.91 -16.69 9.98
CA ASP A 36 1.35 -17.80 10.82
C ASP A 36 0.72 -19.13 10.38
N GLY A 37 0.80 -20.15 11.24
CA GLY A 37 0.25 -21.48 10.95
C GLY A 37 1.11 -22.33 10.02
N PHE A 38 2.36 -21.93 9.78
CA PHE A 38 3.30 -22.65 8.92
C PHE A 38 4.05 -23.79 9.64
N GLY A 39 3.72 -24.05 10.91
CA GLY A 39 4.41 -25.01 11.76
C GLY A 39 5.67 -24.42 12.41
N GLY A 40 6.49 -25.30 13.01
CA GLY A 40 7.63 -24.91 13.84
C GLY A 40 7.20 -24.37 15.22
N ASP A 41 8.17 -24.24 16.14
CA ASP A 41 7.90 -23.84 17.52
C ASP A 41 7.30 -22.43 17.64
N ALA A 42 7.60 -21.55 16.68
CA ALA A 42 7.11 -20.18 16.62
C ALA A 42 5.90 -19.99 15.68
N GLY A 43 5.45 -21.03 14.96
CA GLY A 43 4.34 -20.94 14.00
C GLY A 43 4.67 -20.31 12.64
N PHE A 44 5.91 -19.82 12.44
CA PHE A 44 6.36 -19.13 11.23
C PHE A 44 7.15 -20.02 10.25
N GLY A 45 7.19 -21.34 10.48
CA GLY A 45 7.95 -22.29 9.68
C GLY A 45 9.30 -22.64 10.29
N ASP A 46 10.27 -22.93 9.43
CA ASP A 46 11.59 -23.37 9.83
C ASP A 46 12.46 -22.20 10.30
N LEU A 47 13.32 -22.43 11.29
CA LEU A 47 14.33 -21.45 11.69
C LEU A 47 15.28 -21.21 10.51
N ALA A 48 15.34 -19.97 10.02
CA ALA A 48 16.17 -19.63 8.87
C ALA A 48 17.66 -19.69 9.22
N MET A 49 18.03 -19.15 10.39
CA MET A 49 19.41 -19.13 10.89
C MET A 49 19.45 -19.07 12.42
N PRO A 50 20.51 -19.58 13.08
CA PRO A 50 20.73 -19.37 14.50
C PRO A 50 20.89 -17.90 14.85
N ARG A 51 20.61 -17.53 16.10
CA ARG A 51 20.79 -16.17 16.62
C ARG A 51 22.17 -15.61 16.32
N ASN A 52 22.21 -14.41 15.74
CA ASN A 52 23.41 -13.74 15.28
C ASN A 52 23.18 -12.23 15.12
N ASP A 53 24.16 -11.56 14.54
CA ASP A 53 24.21 -10.10 14.33
C ASP A 53 24.14 -9.79 12.82
N ASP A 54 25.24 -10.09 12.10
CA ASP A 54 25.38 -9.80 10.67
C ASP A 54 25.42 -11.05 9.79
N GLY A 55 24.95 -12.16 10.35
CA GLY A 55 24.90 -13.45 9.68
C GLY A 55 23.79 -13.54 8.64
N SER A 56 23.84 -14.63 7.89
CA SER A 56 22.88 -14.91 6.83
C SER A 56 22.73 -16.41 6.68
N THR A 57 21.70 -16.84 5.97
CA THR A 57 21.56 -18.24 5.56
C THR A 57 22.64 -18.61 4.55
N ASN A 58 22.80 -19.92 4.32
CA ASN A 58 23.33 -20.39 3.04
C ASN A 58 22.35 -20.04 1.91
N GLN A 59 22.74 -20.28 0.66
CA GLN A 59 21.85 -20.13 -0.48
C GLN A 59 20.65 -21.07 -0.34
N LEU A 60 19.45 -20.49 -0.36
CA LEU A 60 18.18 -21.21 -0.35
C LEU A 60 17.58 -21.22 -1.75
N ASN A 61 16.91 -22.31 -2.12
CA ASN A 61 16.19 -22.38 -3.39
C ASN A 61 14.83 -21.68 -3.27
N LEU A 62 14.44 -20.96 -4.31
CA LEU A 62 13.06 -20.52 -4.46
C LEU A 62 12.21 -21.68 -4.99
N PRO A 63 10.95 -21.84 -4.54
CA PRO A 63 10.05 -22.87 -5.06
C PRO A 63 9.57 -22.56 -6.49
N PHE A 64 9.74 -21.32 -6.96
CA PHE A 64 9.44 -20.85 -8.31
C PHE A 64 10.54 -19.90 -8.81
N GLY A 65 10.66 -19.73 -10.12
CA GLY A 65 11.59 -18.76 -10.70
C GLY A 65 11.01 -17.36 -10.70
N ILE A 66 11.82 -16.35 -10.36
CA ILE A 66 11.43 -14.93 -10.43
C ILE A 66 12.26 -14.19 -11.47
N ASN A 67 11.66 -13.22 -12.14
CA ASN A 67 12.35 -12.25 -12.99
C ASN A 67 12.38 -10.90 -12.27
N PHE A 68 13.46 -10.66 -11.54
CA PHE A 68 13.65 -9.44 -10.78
C PHE A 68 14.45 -8.44 -11.63
N PHE A 69 13.69 -7.72 -12.45
CA PHE A 69 14.15 -6.64 -13.31
C PHE A 69 15.15 -7.04 -14.41
N GLY A 70 14.79 -8.07 -15.18
CA GLY A 70 15.61 -8.61 -16.27
C GLY A 70 16.63 -9.65 -15.80
N ASN A 71 16.76 -9.85 -14.49
CA ASN A 71 17.59 -10.88 -13.90
C ASN A 71 16.71 -12.00 -13.37
N SER A 72 16.92 -13.21 -13.87
CA SER A 72 16.19 -14.39 -13.40
C SER A 72 16.89 -15.02 -12.19
N PHE A 73 16.13 -15.27 -11.13
CA PHE A 73 16.61 -15.93 -9.92
C PHE A 73 15.77 -17.16 -9.58
N ASN A 74 16.44 -18.19 -9.08
CA ASN A 74 15.84 -19.43 -8.56
C ASN A 74 16.30 -19.71 -7.13
N SER A 75 16.99 -18.76 -6.51
CA SER A 75 17.59 -18.88 -5.20
C SER A 75 17.83 -17.51 -4.59
N PHE A 76 17.98 -17.48 -3.27
CA PHE A 76 18.11 -16.26 -2.49
C PHE A 76 18.83 -16.53 -1.15
N PHE A 77 19.22 -15.46 -0.47
CA PHE A 77 19.77 -15.48 0.88
C PHE A 77 18.88 -14.65 1.79
N ILE A 78 18.63 -15.12 3.00
CA ILE A 78 17.99 -14.33 4.06
C ILE A 78 19.11 -13.77 4.93
N ASN A 79 19.10 -12.46 5.15
CA ASN A 79 20.10 -11.78 5.97
C ASN A 79 19.46 -11.36 7.30
N ASN A 80 20.19 -11.50 8.42
CA ASN A 80 19.67 -11.18 9.75
C ASN A 80 19.19 -9.72 9.85
N ASN A 81 19.90 -8.81 9.18
CA ASN A 81 19.62 -7.39 9.05
C ASN A 81 18.36 -7.03 8.22
N GLY A 82 17.39 -7.93 8.06
CA GLY A 82 16.06 -7.58 7.53
C GLY A 82 15.95 -7.43 6.00
N ASN A 83 16.79 -8.12 5.24
CA ASN A 83 16.74 -8.11 3.78
C ASN A 83 17.01 -9.47 3.14
N LEU A 84 16.46 -9.66 1.94
CA LEU A 84 16.74 -10.76 1.02
C LEU A 84 17.68 -10.28 -0.07
N THR A 85 18.65 -11.12 -0.44
CA THR A 85 19.59 -10.83 -1.53
C THR A 85 19.70 -12.03 -2.48
N PHE A 86 20.05 -11.77 -3.74
CA PHE A 86 20.00 -12.80 -4.79
C PHE A 86 21.37 -13.20 -5.35
N ASN A 87 22.38 -12.33 -5.23
CA ASN A 87 23.74 -12.57 -5.73
C ASN A 87 24.76 -12.97 -4.66
N GLY A 88 24.32 -13.18 -3.41
CA GLY A 88 25.17 -13.53 -2.28
C GLY A 88 24.69 -12.86 -0.99
N SER A 89 25.08 -13.42 0.15
CA SER A 89 24.77 -12.87 1.47
C SER A 89 25.30 -11.45 1.67
N LEU A 90 24.70 -10.75 2.65
CA LEU A 90 25.03 -9.38 3.01
C LEU A 90 24.99 -9.20 4.53
N GLY A 91 26.17 -9.02 5.13
CA GLY A 91 26.33 -8.65 6.54
C GLY A 91 26.48 -7.16 6.79
N GLN A 92 26.19 -6.31 5.80
CA GLN A 92 26.24 -4.86 6.02
C GLN A 92 25.04 -4.45 6.89
N PHE A 93 25.32 -3.86 8.05
CA PHE A 93 24.31 -3.50 9.06
C PHE A 93 23.81 -2.07 8.91
N THR A 94 24.70 -1.09 8.67
CA THR A 94 24.27 0.28 8.39
C THR A 94 23.75 0.33 6.94
N PRO A 95 22.45 0.60 6.74
CA PRO A 95 21.88 0.59 5.41
C PRO A 95 22.51 1.67 4.53
N GLN A 96 22.51 1.44 3.23
CA GLN A 96 22.79 2.45 2.21
C GLN A 96 21.50 2.83 1.49
N PRO A 97 21.36 4.08 1.04
CA PRO A 97 20.22 4.46 0.22
C PRO A 97 20.24 3.70 -1.09
N PHE A 98 19.08 3.24 -1.55
CA PHE A 98 18.93 2.76 -2.92
C PHE A 98 19.09 3.92 -3.92
N PRO A 99 19.65 3.67 -5.13
CA PRO A 99 20.04 2.36 -5.63
C PRO A 99 21.49 1.94 -5.27
N ILE A 100 21.72 0.64 -5.20
CA ILE A 100 22.99 -0.03 -4.91
C ILE A 100 23.39 -0.87 -6.13
N SER A 101 24.64 -0.74 -6.57
CA SER A 101 25.13 -1.47 -7.74
C SER A 101 25.34 -2.96 -7.47
N ASN A 102 24.94 -3.79 -8.41
CA ASN A 102 25.19 -5.23 -8.49
C ASN A 102 24.74 -6.02 -7.24
N ARG A 103 23.73 -5.53 -6.53
CA ARG A 103 23.13 -6.21 -5.38
C ARG A 103 21.61 -6.16 -5.45
N PRO A 104 20.98 -7.04 -6.24
CA PRO A 104 19.54 -7.19 -6.20
C PRO A 104 19.11 -7.56 -4.78
N MET A 105 18.17 -6.80 -4.25
CA MET A 105 17.73 -6.84 -2.86
C MET A 105 16.23 -6.58 -2.72
N ILE A 106 15.57 -7.34 -1.85
CA ILE A 106 14.23 -7.06 -1.35
C ILE A 106 14.37 -6.81 0.15
N ALA A 107 14.06 -5.60 0.61
CA ALA A 107 14.31 -5.15 1.97
C ALA A 107 13.01 -4.65 2.59
N PRO A 108 12.22 -5.52 3.25
CA PRO A 108 11.08 -5.03 4.05
C PRO A 108 11.57 -4.04 5.11
N TYR A 109 12.72 -4.32 5.74
CA TYR A 109 13.25 -3.46 6.79
C TYR A 109 14.75 -3.70 6.99
N TRP A 110 15.60 -3.06 6.19
CA TRP A 110 17.05 -3.21 6.32
C TRP A 110 17.63 -2.27 7.39
N GLY A 111 17.98 -2.84 8.53
CA GLY A 111 18.64 -2.15 9.64
C GLY A 111 19.57 -3.08 10.42
N ASP A 112 20.23 -2.50 11.41
CA ASP A 112 21.25 -3.13 12.26
C ASP A 112 20.57 -3.97 13.35
N ALA A 113 20.05 -5.13 12.93
CA ALA A 113 19.21 -6.02 13.73
C ALA A 113 20.08 -7.03 14.49
N ASP A 114 19.69 -7.35 15.72
CA ASP A 114 20.45 -8.27 16.57
C ASP A 114 19.52 -9.26 17.24
N THR A 115 19.73 -10.56 16.97
CA THR A 115 18.92 -11.65 17.53
C THR A 115 19.61 -12.38 18.69
N ARG A 116 20.84 -11.98 19.07
CA ARG A 116 21.62 -12.62 20.15
C ARG A 116 21.05 -12.35 21.54
N CYS A 117 20.26 -11.30 21.70
CA CYS A 117 19.68 -10.97 22.99
C CYS A 117 18.71 -12.06 23.48
N ALA A 118 18.72 -12.37 24.77
CA ALA A 118 17.99 -13.52 25.33
C ALA A 118 16.46 -13.45 25.15
N SER A 119 15.92 -12.23 25.08
CA SER A 119 14.49 -11.91 24.91
C SER A 119 14.12 -11.61 23.46
N CYS A 120 15.08 -11.57 22.53
CA CYS A 120 14.80 -11.34 21.11
C CYS A 120 14.09 -12.55 20.53
N GLY A 121 13.31 -12.36 19.47
CA GLY A 121 12.91 -13.46 18.60
C GLY A 121 14.01 -13.80 17.58
N GLU A 122 13.59 -14.41 16.49
CA GLU A 122 14.44 -15.07 15.50
C GLU A 122 13.88 -14.88 14.09
N VAL A 123 14.65 -15.30 13.09
CA VAL A 123 14.27 -15.22 11.68
C VAL A 123 13.82 -16.59 11.18
N TYR A 124 12.67 -16.63 10.52
CA TYR A 124 12.01 -17.86 10.05
C TYR A 124 11.72 -17.80 8.56
N VAL A 125 11.62 -18.98 7.94
CA VAL A 125 11.23 -19.14 6.54
C VAL A 125 10.20 -20.26 6.39
N ALA A 126 9.21 -20.02 5.56
CA ALA A 126 8.21 -21.01 5.19
C ALA A 126 7.96 -20.99 3.69
N SER A 127 7.61 -22.15 3.12
CA SER A 127 7.04 -22.27 1.78
C SER A 127 5.72 -23.03 1.90
N PRO A 128 4.61 -22.36 2.26
CA PRO A 128 3.35 -23.04 2.54
C PRO A 128 2.77 -23.78 1.34
N ASN A 129 3.19 -23.43 0.11
CA ASN A 129 2.89 -24.13 -1.13
C ASN A 129 4.00 -23.84 -2.17
N SER A 130 3.84 -24.36 -3.40
CA SER A 130 4.78 -24.18 -4.51
C SER A 130 4.90 -22.74 -5.02
N ASP A 131 3.96 -21.88 -4.67
CA ASP A 131 3.78 -20.55 -5.25
C ASP A 131 4.00 -19.44 -4.23
N THR A 132 4.42 -19.76 -3.02
CA THR A 132 4.60 -18.78 -1.94
C THR A 132 5.83 -19.11 -1.12
N VAL A 133 6.67 -18.11 -0.87
CA VAL A 133 7.68 -18.14 0.19
C VAL A 133 7.43 -16.97 1.14
N VAL A 134 7.55 -17.22 2.44
CA VAL A 134 7.38 -16.25 3.51
C VAL A 134 8.65 -16.22 4.34
N VAL A 135 9.20 -15.03 4.59
CA VAL A 135 10.32 -14.82 5.50
C VAL A 135 9.87 -13.89 6.59
N THR A 136 10.09 -14.28 7.85
CA THR A 136 9.62 -13.56 9.04
C THR A 136 10.80 -13.19 9.92
N TRP A 137 11.00 -11.90 10.15
CA TRP A 137 11.82 -11.40 11.25
C TRP A 137 10.88 -11.15 12.42
N ASN A 138 10.85 -12.08 13.37
CA ASN A 138 9.90 -12.04 14.48
C ASN A 138 10.58 -11.45 15.72
N ASN A 139 10.03 -10.38 16.30
CA ASN A 139 10.48 -9.72 17.52
C ASN A 139 12.01 -9.50 17.56
N VAL A 140 12.59 -9.07 16.44
CA VAL A 140 14.03 -8.85 16.34
C VAL A 140 14.42 -7.56 17.06
N GLY A 141 15.46 -7.63 17.89
CA GLY A 141 16.04 -6.48 18.56
C GLY A 141 16.96 -5.67 17.64
N TYR A 142 17.59 -4.66 18.20
CA TYR A 142 18.58 -3.83 17.51
C TYR A 142 19.95 -3.96 18.17
N TYR A 143 21.02 -3.81 17.39
CA TYR A 143 22.37 -3.86 17.91
C TYR A 143 22.59 -2.78 18.99
N ASN A 144 23.31 -3.03 20.09
CA ASN A 144 24.00 -4.28 20.46
C ASN A 144 23.22 -5.06 21.53
N GLN A 145 22.54 -6.13 21.12
CA GLN A 145 21.75 -7.01 21.98
C GLN A 145 20.64 -6.30 22.77
N ASN A 146 20.11 -5.19 22.22
CA ASN A 146 19.03 -4.46 22.84
C ASN A 146 17.68 -5.13 22.55
N SER A 147 16.88 -5.31 23.60
CA SER A 147 15.56 -5.96 23.52
C SER A 147 14.42 -5.12 24.06
N ASN A 148 14.69 -3.87 24.44
CA ASN A 148 13.69 -2.96 25.01
C ASN A 148 12.74 -2.40 23.93
N LYS A 149 13.03 -2.68 22.65
CA LYS A 149 12.21 -2.42 21.48
C LYS A 149 12.44 -3.57 20.51
N THR A 150 11.38 -4.05 19.88
CA THR A 150 11.49 -5.12 18.89
C THR A 150 10.66 -4.80 17.66
N ASN A 151 11.14 -5.26 16.50
CA ASN A 151 10.41 -5.15 15.26
C ASN A 151 9.94 -6.55 14.82
N THR A 152 8.74 -6.64 14.28
CA THR A 152 8.19 -7.84 13.65
C THR A 152 7.69 -7.49 12.26
N PHE A 153 8.26 -8.12 11.25
CA PHE A 153 7.91 -7.89 9.86
C PHE A 153 8.16 -9.11 8.98
N GLN A 154 7.46 -9.17 7.85
CA GLN A 154 7.57 -10.25 6.88
C GLN A 154 7.80 -9.74 5.46
N THR A 155 8.40 -10.61 4.66
CA THR A 155 8.30 -10.58 3.20
C THR A 155 7.61 -11.83 2.72
N VAL A 156 6.62 -11.66 1.84
CA VAL A 156 5.96 -12.74 1.12
C VAL A 156 6.26 -12.54 -0.35
N LEU A 157 6.81 -13.56 -1.00
CA LEU A 157 6.93 -13.60 -2.46
C LEU A 157 5.89 -14.58 -3.00
N ARG A 158 5.07 -14.15 -3.96
CA ARG A 158 4.04 -14.98 -4.58
C ARG A 158 4.29 -15.13 -6.07
N ASN A 159 4.30 -16.37 -6.56
CA ASN A 159 4.38 -16.64 -7.98
C ASN A 159 3.16 -16.09 -8.71
N ARG A 160 3.38 -15.36 -9.80
CA ARG A 160 2.33 -14.81 -10.67
C ARG A 160 2.48 -15.30 -12.10
N GLN A 161 2.82 -16.58 -12.26
CA GLN A 161 2.94 -17.25 -13.56
C GLN A 161 1.67 -17.12 -14.41
N ASP A 162 0.50 -16.96 -13.79
CA ASP A 162 -0.77 -16.63 -14.44
C ASP A 162 -0.71 -15.34 -15.28
N THR A 163 0.18 -14.41 -14.93
CA THR A 163 0.36 -13.12 -15.61
C THR A 163 1.59 -13.06 -16.52
N GLY A 164 2.44 -14.09 -16.53
CA GLY A 164 3.67 -14.12 -17.32
C GLY A 164 4.82 -14.88 -16.65
N THR A 165 5.77 -15.36 -17.45
CA THR A 165 6.90 -16.16 -16.95
C THR A 165 7.82 -15.33 -16.06
N GLY A 166 8.04 -15.79 -14.83
CA GLY A 166 8.89 -15.11 -13.85
C GLY A 166 8.23 -13.91 -13.17
N ASN A 167 6.96 -13.63 -13.45
CA ASN A 167 6.21 -12.61 -12.72
C ASN A 167 5.94 -13.07 -11.30
N PHE A 168 5.99 -12.13 -10.37
CA PHE A 168 5.74 -12.40 -8.96
C PHE A 168 5.28 -11.13 -8.25
N ASP A 169 4.68 -11.30 -7.07
CA ASP A 169 4.33 -10.22 -6.17
C ASP A 169 5.29 -10.21 -4.98
N ILE A 170 5.64 -9.01 -4.53
CA ILE A 170 6.32 -8.76 -3.26
C ILE A 170 5.29 -8.16 -2.31
N GLU A 171 5.06 -8.80 -1.18
CA GLU A 171 4.20 -8.27 -0.13
C GLU A 171 5.01 -8.14 1.16
N TYR A 172 4.95 -6.97 1.78
CA TYR A 172 5.49 -6.71 3.11
C TYR A 172 4.35 -6.63 4.12
N ARG A 173 4.56 -7.24 5.27
CA ARG A 173 3.61 -7.21 6.39
C ARG A 173 4.35 -6.73 7.62
N TYR A 174 3.90 -5.63 8.20
CA TYR A 174 4.48 -5.03 9.38
C TYR A 174 3.54 -5.28 10.56
N GLY A 175 4.08 -5.90 11.61
CA GLY A 175 3.40 -6.09 12.88
C GLY A 175 3.72 -4.90 13.76
N GLN A 176 4.64 -5.09 14.71
CA GLN A 176 5.18 -4.00 15.50
C GLN A 176 6.48 -3.44 14.88
N LEU A 177 6.62 -2.12 14.81
CA LEU A 177 7.86 -1.42 14.53
C LEU A 177 8.13 -0.39 15.63
N GLU A 178 9.22 -0.55 16.36
CA GLU A 178 9.56 0.26 17.53
C GLU A 178 10.96 0.90 17.45
N TRP A 179 11.90 0.29 16.73
CA TRP A 179 13.26 0.80 16.56
C TRP A 179 13.56 1.08 15.09
N THR A 180 14.41 2.08 14.82
CA THR A 180 14.87 2.45 13.47
C THR A 180 16.34 2.21 13.22
N THR A 181 17.16 2.15 14.28
CA THR A 181 18.62 2.20 14.15
C THR A 181 19.31 1.41 15.27
N GLY A 182 20.37 0.67 14.94
CA GLY A 182 21.28 0.05 15.92
C GLY A 182 22.38 1.00 16.42
N ASP A 183 22.99 0.66 17.55
CA ASP A 183 23.98 1.50 18.24
C ASP A 183 25.21 1.79 17.36
N ALA A 184 25.68 0.81 16.57
CA ALA A 184 26.83 0.97 15.66
C ALA A 184 26.49 1.83 14.43
N SER A 185 25.20 1.95 14.10
CA SER A 185 24.69 2.83 13.05
C SER A 185 24.43 4.27 13.55
N GLY A 186 24.95 4.60 14.74
CA GLY A 186 24.83 5.92 15.37
C GLY A 186 23.54 6.10 16.19
N GLY A 187 22.79 5.02 16.41
CA GLY A 187 21.56 5.04 17.19
C GLY A 187 21.79 5.16 18.69
N SER A 188 20.75 5.59 19.39
CA SER A 188 20.65 5.52 20.85
C SER A 188 19.23 5.12 21.23
N ASN A 189 19.09 4.11 22.09
CA ASN A 189 17.78 3.53 22.44
C ASN A 189 16.93 3.12 21.22
N GLY A 190 17.61 2.67 20.15
CA GLY A 190 16.98 2.20 18.92
C GLY A 190 16.66 3.29 17.90
N LEU A 191 17.02 4.56 18.13
CA LEU A 191 16.58 5.70 17.33
C LEU A 191 17.73 6.70 17.05
N GLY A 192 17.53 7.60 16.08
CA GLY A 192 18.30 8.85 15.92
C GLY A 192 19.62 8.78 15.15
N GLY A 193 20.10 7.58 14.77
CA GLY A 193 21.27 7.43 13.91
C GLY A 193 20.87 7.34 12.44
N THR A 194 21.45 6.38 11.72
CA THR A 194 21.08 6.04 10.35
C THR A 194 19.88 5.08 10.32
N PRO A 195 18.65 5.54 10.01
CA PRO A 195 17.45 4.71 10.09
C PRO A 195 17.40 3.64 9.00
N ALA A 196 16.59 2.62 9.23
CA ALA A 196 16.40 1.50 8.33
C ALA A 196 16.00 1.91 6.89
N GLN A 197 16.49 1.16 5.92
CA GLN A 197 16.10 1.25 4.51
C GLN A 197 15.00 0.22 4.22
N ALA A 198 13.84 0.68 3.78
CA ALA A 198 12.72 -0.17 3.37
C ALA A 198 12.40 0.04 1.88
N GLY A 199 12.12 -1.05 1.14
CA GLY A 199 11.86 -1.04 -0.29
C GLY A 199 12.52 -2.22 -1.02
N PHE A 200 12.88 -2.05 -2.29
CA PHE A 200 13.60 -3.06 -3.05
C PHE A 200 14.46 -2.44 -4.15
N ASP A 201 15.47 -3.18 -4.62
CA ASP A 201 16.48 -2.72 -5.56
C ASP A 201 16.85 -3.85 -6.52
N ALA A 202 16.84 -3.58 -7.82
CA ALA A 202 17.24 -4.52 -8.86
C ALA A 202 18.74 -4.81 -8.91
N GLY A 203 19.57 -4.01 -8.24
CA GLY A 203 21.01 -4.09 -8.34
C GLY A 203 21.55 -3.54 -9.67
N ASN A 204 20.75 -2.83 -10.46
CA ASN A 204 21.15 -2.36 -11.79
C ASN A 204 21.34 -0.83 -11.85
N LEU A 205 21.31 -0.15 -10.70
CA LEU A 205 21.41 1.31 -10.56
C LEU A 205 20.26 2.13 -11.16
N VAL A 206 19.23 1.48 -11.69
CA VAL A 206 18.12 2.12 -12.40
C VAL A 206 16.80 1.79 -11.72
N ASN A 207 16.53 0.49 -11.53
CA ASN A 207 15.25 0.00 -11.04
C ASN A 207 15.32 -0.23 -9.54
N PHE A 208 14.68 0.64 -8.77
CA PHE A 208 14.53 0.50 -7.33
C PHE A 208 13.29 1.24 -6.85
N PHE A 209 12.81 0.88 -5.67
CA PHE A 209 11.71 1.56 -4.99
C PHE A 209 12.07 1.73 -3.51
N THR A 210 11.74 2.88 -2.94
CA THR A 210 11.91 3.17 -1.52
C THR A 210 10.54 3.39 -0.90
N LEU A 211 10.26 2.67 0.18
CA LEU A 211 9.04 2.86 0.93
C LEU A 211 9.00 4.23 1.62
N PRO A 212 7.81 4.76 1.90
CA PRO A 212 7.65 6.05 2.58
C PRO A 212 8.34 6.06 3.93
N GLY A 213 8.96 7.19 4.27
CA GLY A 213 9.69 7.34 5.53
C GLY A 213 10.97 6.50 5.65
N SER A 214 11.31 5.65 4.67
CA SER A 214 12.60 4.93 4.60
C SER A 214 13.75 5.89 4.84
N ARG A 215 14.77 5.45 5.62
CA ARG A 215 15.93 6.27 6.04
C ARG A 215 15.59 7.47 6.94
N THR A 216 14.37 7.54 7.47
CA THR A 216 13.96 8.55 8.44
C THR A 216 13.28 7.90 9.65
N ASN A 217 12.93 8.67 10.67
CA ASN A 217 12.14 8.15 11.80
C ASN A 217 10.73 7.70 11.40
N ALA A 218 10.19 8.24 10.29
CA ALA A 218 8.86 7.89 9.81
C ALA A 218 8.77 6.46 9.24
N VAL A 219 9.89 5.74 9.09
CA VAL A 219 9.88 4.31 8.69
C VAL A 219 9.08 3.44 9.68
N LEU A 220 8.87 3.90 10.91
CA LEU A 220 8.00 3.22 11.89
C LEU A 220 6.51 3.30 11.52
N GLU A 221 6.10 4.26 10.69
CA GLU A 221 4.70 4.42 10.26
C GLU A 221 4.30 3.40 9.20
N LEU A 222 5.23 2.61 8.67
CA LEU A 222 4.93 1.52 7.73
C LEU A 222 3.97 0.47 8.32
N GLN A 223 3.91 0.35 9.66
CA GLN A 223 2.93 -0.49 10.36
C GLN A 223 1.50 0.10 10.39
N ASN A 224 1.37 1.41 10.16
CA ASN A 224 0.10 2.14 10.24
C ASN A 224 -0.44 2.57 8.86
N THR A 225 0.32 2.32 7.80
CA THR A 225 0.04 2.78 6.44
C THR A 225 0.05 1.58 5.47
N SER A 226 -0.56 1.75 4.29
CA SER A 226 -0.71 0.70 3.28
C SER A 226 -0.83 1.34 1.89
N ASN A 227 -0.47 0.58 0.85
CA ASN A 227 -0.74 0.93 -0.55
C ASN A 227 -1.85 0.09 -1.21
N LEU A 228 -2.67 -0.59 -0.40
CA LEU A 228 -3.82 -1.37 -0.88
C LEU A 228 -5.07 -0.49 -0.95
N SER A 229 -5.98 -0.81 -1.87
CA SER A 229 -7.20 -0.05 -2.11
C SER A 229 -8.28 -0.21 -1.03
N ASP A 230 -8.42 -1.42 -0.45
CA ASP A 230 -9.02 -1.64 0.87
C ASP A 230 -7.87 -1.71 1.90
N PRO A 231 -7.46 -0.56 2.48
CA PRO A 231 -6.22 -0.47 3.22
C PRO A 231 -6.31 -1.29 4.51
N VAL A 232 -5.49 -2.33 4.58
CA VAL A 232 -5.13 -2.97 5.84
C VAL A 232 -3.79 -2.37 6.28
N PRO A 233 -3.75 -1.48 7.28
CA PRO A 233 -2.52 -0.90 7.79
C PRO A 233 -1.43 -1.96 8.01
N GLY A 234 -0.20 -1.66 7.61
CA GLY A 234 0.92 -2.59 7.74
C GLY A 234 1.10 -3.54 6.56
N ILE A 235 0.17 -3.60 5.59
CA ILE A 235 0.33 -4.41 4.37
C ILE A 235 0.74 -3.54 3.19
N TRP A 236 1.83 -3.91 2.54
CA TRP A 236 2.33 -3.25 1.33
C TRP A 236 2.54 -4.28 0.24
N SER A 237 1.98 -4.07 -0.96
CA SER A 237 2.07 -5.04 -2.05
C SER A 237 2.57 -4.41 -3.34
N PHE A 238 3.44 -5.13 -4.05
CA PHE A 238 4.09 -4.67 -5.27
C PHE A 238 4.07 -5.77 -6.33
N ALA A 239 3.45 -5.48 -7.46
CA ALA A 239 3.44 -6.35 -8.62
C ALA A 239 4.73 -6.19 -9.44
N VAL A 240 5.53 -7.25 -9.55
CA VAL A 240 6.68 -7.29 -10.47
C VAL A 240 6.25 -8.03 -11.74
N ARG A 241 6.12 -7.29 -12.84
CA ARG A 241 5.62 -7.81 -14.12
C ARG A 241 6.65 -7.63 -15.21
N ASN A 242 6.96 -8.71 -15.92
CA ASN A 242 7.93 -8.77 -17.01
C ASN A 242 9.31 -8.17 -16.64
N GLY A 243 9.68 -8.23 -15.35
CA GLY A 243 10.88 -7.57 -14.85
C GLY A 243 10.84 -6.04 -14.94
N GLN A 244 9.69 -5.41 -14.73
CA GLN A 244 9.53 -3.96 -14.65
C GLN A 244 8.95 -3.55 -13.29
N LEU A 245 9.25 -2.33 -12.83
CA LEU A 245 8.72 -1.81 -11.56
C LEU A 245 7.21 -1.61 -11.68
N PRO A 246 6.47 -1.70 -10.56
CA PRO A 246 5.25 -0.91 -10.43
C PRO A 246 5.54 0.54 -10.83
N GLY A 247 4.65 1.14 -11.62
CA GLY A 247 4.77 2.47 -12.22
C GLY A 247 5.61 2.55 -13.49
N SER A 248 6.23 1.47 -13.98
CA SER A 248 7.02 1.50 -15.24
C SER A 248 6.19 1.33 -16.51
N THR A 249 4.97 0.79 -16.40
CA THR A 249 4.06 0.57 -17.53
C THR A 249 2.62 0.92 -17.13
N PRO A 250 1.75 1.29 -18.07
CA PRO A 250 0.33 1.49 -17.78
C PRO A 250 -0.32 0.25 -17.17
N ASP A 251 0.06 -0.94 -17.63
CA ASP A 251 -0.49 -2.22 -17.15
C ASP A 251 0.06 -2.65 -15.76
N ASN A 252 0.94 -1.85 -15.15
CA ASN A 252 1.52 -2.09 -13.84
C ASN A 252 1.86 -0.76 -13.15
N PRO A 253 0.88 0.06 -12.77
CA PRO A 253 1.07 1.39 -12.19
C PRO A 253 1.50 1.32 -10.71
N LEU A 254 1.94 2.45 -10.14
CA LEU A 254 2.14 2.60 -8.70
C LEU A 254 0.80 2.93 -8.04
N LEU A 255 0.48 2.23 -6.94
CA LEU A 255 -0.68 2.53 -6.10
C LEU A 255 -0.30 3.55 -5.00
N PRO A 256 -1.23 4.43 -4.60
CA PRO A 256 -1.02 5.43 -3.57
C PRO A 256 -1.04 4.78 -2.19
N ILE A 257 -0.42 5.48 -1.26
CA ILE A 257 -0.62 5.33 0.17
C ILE A 257 -2.00 5.88 0.50
N VAL A 258 -2.84 5.10 1.16
CA VAL A 258 -4.14 5.58 1.63
C VAL A 258 -3.97 6.31 2.96
N THR A 259 -4.48 7.53 3.05
CA THR A 259 -4.44 8.38 4.25
C THR A 259 -5.84 8.87 4.62
N GLU A 260 -6.00 9.47 5.81
CA GLU A 260 -7.29 10.06 6.24
C GLU A 260 -7.74 11.21 5.32
N ASP A 261 -6.79 11.89 4.67
CA ASP A 261 -7.02 13.06 3.81
C ASP A 261 -7.04 12.71 2.29
N GLY A 262 -6.85 11.44 1.92
CA GLY A 262 -6.90 10.98 0.52
C GLY A 262 -5.81 9.99 0.12
N TYR A 263 -5.21 10.22 -1.05
CA TYR A 263 -4.22 9.34 -1.69
C TYR A 263 -2.88 10.06 -1.86
N ASP A 264 -1.82 9.53 -1.26
CA ASP A 264 -0.46 10.06 -1.36
C ASP A 264 0.43 9.14 -2.20
N PHE A 265 1.28 9.70 -3.06
CA PHE A 265 2.31 8.93 -3.74
C PHE A 265 3.70 9.39 -3.29
N ASP A 266 4.54 8.45 -2.86
CA ASP A 266 5.93 8.70 -2.49
C ASP A 266 6.84 7.73 -3.26
N PHE A 267 7.54 8.25 -4.27
CA PHE A 267 8.44 7.47 -5.14
C PHE A 267 9.57 8.34 -5.73
N ASN A 268 10.66 7.70 -6.15
CA ASN A 268 11.82 8.40 -6.73
C ASN A 268 11.73 8.51 -8.26
N ILE A 269 11.86 9.73 -8.81
CA ILE A 269 12.03 9.95 -10.25
C ILE A 269 13.49 9.70 -10.65
N VAL A 270 13.76 8.57 -11.31
CA VAL A 270 15.12 8.23 -11.77
C VAL A 270 15.46 8.88 -13.12
N ASN A 271 14.48 8.96 -14.03
CA ASN A 271 14.62 9.61 -15.33
C ASN A 271 13.36 10.42 -15.67
N PRO A 272 13.43 11.76 -15.73
CA PRO A 272 12.26 12.60 -15.96
C PRO A 272 11.69 12.52 -17.39
N SER A 273 12.41 11.89 -18.33
CA SER A 273 11.92 11.64 -19.70
C SER A 273 11.17 10.32 -19.83
N VAL A 274 11.10 9.50 -18.78
CA VAL A 274 10.35 8.26 -18.73
C VAL A 274 9.08 8.50 -17.88
N PRO A 275 7.88 8.26 -18.42
CA PRO A 275 6.65 8.41 -17.65
C PRO A 275 6.61 7.39 -16.50
N ILE A 276 6.10 7.83 -15.35
CA ILE A 276 5.72 6.95 -14.23
C ILE A 276 4.21 6.91 -14.17
N PHE A 277 3.65 5.71 -14.19
CA PHE A 277 2.21 5.43 -14.19
C PHE A 277 1.72 5.30 -12.75
N ILE A 278 0.63 5.96 -12.38
CA ILE A 278 0.07 6.05 -11.00
C ILE A 278 -1.46 5.86 -11.00
N ASP A 279 -2.01 5.35 -9.89
CA ASP A 279 -3.34 4.72 -9.84
C ASP A 279 -4.25 5.01 -8.62
N PRO A 280 -5.38 5.72 -8.74
CA PRO A 280 -6.45 5.70 -7.70
C PRO A 280 -7.62 4.76 -8.06
N GLU A 281 -8.54 4.38 -7.15
CA GLU A 281 -9.67 3.45 -7.45
C GLU A 281 -10.95 4.16 -8.02
N VAL A 282 -11.67 3.51 -8.98
CA VAL A 282 -12.84 3.86 -9.89
C VAL A 282 -13.37 5.31 -10.09
N ALA A 283 -13.38 5.90 -11.32
CA ALA A 283 -13.94 7.26 -11.61
C ALA A 283 -15.16 7.33 -12.58
N ILE A 284 -16.20 8.10 -12.23
CA ILE A 284 -17.39 8.54 -13.00
C ILE A 284 -17.29 9.98 -13.58
N GLY A 285 -16.16 10.64 -13.39
CA GLY A 285 -15.94 11.99 -13.90
C GLY A 285 -14.59 12.54 -13.49
N TYR A 286 -14.31 13.79 -13.88
CA TYR A 286 -13.05 14.46 -13.56
C TYR A 286 -13.23 15.96 -13.31
N ASP A 287 -12.56 16.49 -12.29
CA ASP A 287 -12.32 17.92 -12.11
C ASP A 287 -10.99 18.32 -12.74
N TYR A 288 -11.01 19.32 -13.61
CA TYR A 288 -9.82 19.92 -14.19
C TYR A 288 -9.59 21.27 -13.51
N ILE A 289 -8.47 21.44 -12.82
CA ILE A 289 -8.18 22.64 -12.02
C ILE A 289 -6.78 23.15 -12.36
N VAL A 290 -6.66 24.38 -12.84
CA VAL A 290 -5.40 25.11 -13.00
C VAL A 290 -5.07 25.79 -11.66
N ASP A 291 -4.05 25.31 -10.98
CA ASP A 291 -3.56 25.89 -9.73
C ASP A 291 -2.64 27.10 -10.00
N ASN A 292 -1.94 27.13 -11.14
CA ASN A 292 -1.10 28.25 -11.57
C ASN A 292 -0.86 28.22 -13.10
N GLY A 293 -0.89 29.37 -13.79
CA GLY A 293 -0.62 29.47 -15.23
C GLY A 293 -1.78 30.05 -16.06
N PRO A 294 -1.71 29.97 -17.41
CA PRO A 294 -2.80 30.38 -18.30
C PRO A 294 -4.04 29.49 -18.16
N ASN A 295 -5.22 30.11 -18.32
CA ASN A 295 -6.51 29.42 -18.33
C ASN A 295 -6.68 28.46 -19.52
N ILE A 296 -7.58 27.49 -19.36
CA ILE A 296 -7.99 26.51 -20.36
C ILE A 296 -8.93 27.19 -21.36
N ALA A 297 -8.62 27.11 -22.65
CA ALA A 297 -9.36 27.73 -23.75
C ALA A 297 -10.32 26.75 -24.46
N SER A 298 -9.98 25.47 -24.54
CA SER A 298 -10.86 24.44 -25.11
C SER A 298 -10.59 23.05 -24.54
N VAL A 299 -11.55 22.16 -24.69
CA VAL A 299 -11.49 20.74 -24.28
C VAL A 299 -11.98 19.84 -25.43
N LEU A 300 -11.29 18.72 -25.64
CA LEU A 300 -11.67 17.63 -26.54
C LEU A 300 -11.75 16.35 -25.72
N LEU A 301 -12.95 15.82 -25.53
CA LEU A 301 -13.20 14.60 -24.75
C LEU A 301 -13.14 13.35 -25.61
N PRO A 302 -12.81 12.17 -25.04
CA PRO A 302 -12.67 10.93 -25.79
C PRO A 302 -14.01 10.46 -26.39
N ASN A 303 -13.94 9.83 -27.57
CA ASN A 303 -15.06 9.11 -28.19
C ASN A 303 -14.94 7.61 -27.89
N GLY A 304 -16.06 6.90 -27.76
CA GLY A 304 -16.11 5.45 -27.63
C GLY A 304 -16.13 4.95 -26.18
N ILE A 305 -16.33 5.85 -25.23
CA ILE A 305 -16.59 5.56 -23.82
C ILE A 305 -18.07 5.75 -23.59
N GLY A 306 -18.74 4.74 -23.04
CA GLY A 306 -20.17 4.83 -22.75
C GLY A 306 -21.00 5.20 -23.99
N ASP A 307 -21.90 6.17 -23.85
CA ASP A 307 -22.65 6.78 -24.95
C ASP A 307 -21.91 7.93 -25.66
N SER A 308 -20.70 8.29 -25.19
CA SER A 308 -19.86 9.39 -25.67
C SER A 308 -20.46 10.78 -25.49
N LEU A 309 -21.37 10.95 -24.52
CA LEU A 309 -21.86 12.23 -24.05
C LEU A 309 -21.34 12.50 -22.64
N TYR A 310 -20.97 13.76 -22.39
CA TYR A 310 -20.43 14.16 -21.09
C TYR A 310 -21.03 15.48 -20.64
N ASP A 311 -21.43 15.55 -19.37
CA ASP A 311 -22.02 16.74 -18.79
C ASP A 311 -20.93 17.74 -18.41
N LEU A 312 -21.05 18.99 -18.90
CA LEU A 312 -20.13 20.06 -18.54
C LEU A 312 -20.64 20.87 -17.34
N PHE A 313 -19.79 21.00 -16.33
CA PHE A 313 -20.01 21.86 -15.18
C PHE A 313 -18.95 22.97 -15.14
N LEU A 314 -19.38 24.21 -14.89
CA LEU A 314 -18.50 25.37 -14.77
C LEU A 314 -18.43 25.83 -13.32
N PHE A 315 -17.26 26.26 -12.88
CA PHE A 315 -17.09 26.72 -11.50
C PHE A 315 -17.61 28.15 -11.32
N ASP A 316 -18.49 28.35 -10.35
CA ASP A 316 -19.00 29.65 -9.93
C ASP A 316 -18.24 30.11 -8.67
N ALA A 317 -17.39 31.12 -8.82
CA ALA A 317 -16.59 31.65 -7.72
C ALA A 317 -17.43 32.37 -6.64
N GLY A 318 -18.63 32.84 -6.96
CA GLY A 318 -19.55 33.46 -6.01
C GLY A 318 -20.25 32.44 -5.12
N LEU A 319 -20.49 31.24 -5.64
CA LEU A 319 -21.06 30.11 -4.90
C LEU A 319 -19.99 29.17 -4.33
N ASN A 320 -18.75 29.26 -4.82
CA ASN A 320 -17.65 28.36 -4.52
C ASN A 320 -18.01 26.89 -4.80
N ASP A 321 -18.69 26.66 -5.94
CA ASP A 321 -19.17 25.34 -6.33
C ASP A 321 -19.22 25.20 -7.87
N TYR A 322 -19.28 23.96 -8.35
CA TYR A 322 -19.50 23.65 -9.75
C TYR A 322 -21.00 23.70 -10.07
N VAL A 323 -21.36 24.51 -11.07
CA VAL A 323 -22.74 24.69 -11.53
C VAL A 323 -22.88 24.03 -12.90
N ASP A 324 -23.96 23.28 -13.07
CA ASP A 324 -24.33 22.67 -14.34
C ASP A 324 -24.48 23.73 -15.43
N SER A 325 -23.76 23.57 -16.53
CA SER A 325 -23.83 24.49 -17.67
C SER A 325 -25.05 24.24 -18.58
N GLY A 326 -25.71 23.09 -18.42
CA GLY A 326 -26.79 22.61 -19.29
C GLY A 326 -26.32 22.20 -20.68
N LEU A 327 -25.03 21.90 -20.83
CA LEU A 327 -24.39 21.50 -22.09
C LEU A 327 -23.86 20.08 -22.00
N ASP A 328 -24.24 19.27 -22.98
CA ASP A 328 -23.71 17.93 -23.18
C ASP A 328 -22.62 17.99 -24.26
N LEU A 329 -21.41 17.58 -23.90
CA LEU A 329 -20.26 17.54 -24.80
C LEU A 329 -20.20 16.19 -25.50
N THR A 330 -20.15 16.20 -26.84
CA THR A 330 -19.96 14.98 -27.63
C THR A 330 -18.48 14.62 -27.73
N GLY A 331 -18.14 13.39 -27.35
CA GLY A 331 -16.79 12.84 -27.47
C GLY A 331 -16.29 12.87 -28.92
N GLY A 332 -15.04 13.31 -29.12
CA GLY A 332 -14.43 13.52 -30.43
C GLY A 332 -14.62 14.91 -31.02
N ASP A 333 -15.52 15.74 -30.47
CA ASP A 333 -15.68 17.14 -30.85
C ASP A 333 -14.98 18.08 -29.86
N THR A 334 -14.40 19.17 -30.37
CA THR A 334 -13.75 20.20 -29.54
C THR A 334 -14.77 21.23 -29.06
N TYR A 335 -14.85 21.44 -27.74
CA TYR A 335 -15.62 22.51 -27.13
C TYR A 335 -14.72 23.69 -26.74
N SER A 336 -15.08 24.91 -27.18
CA SER A 336 -14.32 26.13 -26.87
C SER A 336 -15.00 26.95 -25.79
N PHE A 337 -14.26 27.32 -24.74
CA PHE A 337 -14.73 28.23 -23.70
C PHE A 337 -14.78 29.68 -24.22
N ALA A 338 -15.43 30.57 -23.48
CA ALA A 338 -15.49 31.99 -23.81
C ALA A 338 -14.10 32.67 -23.79
N ASP A 339 -14.01 33.86 -24.40
CA ASP A 339 -12.79 34.67 -24.41
C ASP A 339 -12.23 34.84 -23.00
N GLY A 340 -11.01 34.38 -22.77
CA GLY A 340 -10.35 34.38 -21.46
C GLY A 340 -10.29 33.01 -20.76
N GLY A 341 -10.99 32.00 -21.28
CA GLY A 341 -10.91 30.62 -20.80
C GLY A 341 -11.42 30.43 -19.36
N VAL A 342 -11.22 29.23 -18.83
CA VAL A 342 -11.56 28.87 -17.44
C VAL A 342 -10.33 28.36 -16.68
N ASP A 343 -10.23 28.66 -15.40
CA ASP A 343 -9.20 28.08 -14.53
C ASP A 343 -9.61 26.68 -14.05
N ARG A 344 -10.91 26.38 -13.97
CA ARG A 344 -11.39 25.02 -13.67
C ARG A 344 -12.74 24.71 -14.29
N PHE A 345 -12.96 23.43 -14.60
CA PHE A 345 -14.24 22.89 -15.06
C PHE A 345 -14.35 21.41 -14.64
N ARG A 346 -15.57 20.91 -14.60
CA ARG A 346 -15.87 19.51 -14.26
C ARG A 346 -16.56 18.82 -15.43
N VAL A 347 -16.21 17.56 -15.61
CA VAL A 347 -16.87 16.66 -16.56
C VAL A 347 -17.47 15.50 -15.77
N LEU A 348 -18.77 15.29 -15.92
CA LEU A 348 -19.50 14.12 -15.42
C LEU A 348 -20.11 13.36 -16.63
N GLY A 349 -20.87 12.31 -16.35
CA GLY A 349 -21.56 11.54 -17.39
C GLY A 349 -20.79 10.31 -17.88
N ILE A 350 -19.66 9.96 -17.26
CA ILE A 350 -19.01 8.67 -17.51
C ILE A 350 -19.87 7.59 -16.84
N GLU A 351 -20.52 6.76 -17.64
CA GLU A 351 -21.39 5.72 -17.14
C GLU A 351 -20.59 4.64 -16.42
N THR A 352 -21.09 4.18 -15.28
CA THR A 352 -20.47 3.10 -14.51
C THR A 352 -20.36 1.78 -15.29
N SER A 353 -21.23 1.58 -16.29
CA SER A 353 -21.15 0.45 -17.23
C SER A 353 -19.95 0.51 -18.18
N ALA A 354 -19.35 1.68 -18.37
CA ALA A 354 -18.12 1.84 -19.14
C ALA A 354 -16.90 1.28 -18.38
N GLN A 355 -17.02 1.04 -17.06
CA GLN A 355 -15.99 0.47 -16.20
C GLN A 355 -14.62 1.10 -16.43
N LEU A 356 -14.59 2.44 -16.55
CA LEU A 356 -13.34 3.14 -16.75
C LEU A 356 -12.44 2.92 -15.54
N ASP A 357 -11.29 2.36 -15.83
CA ASP A 357 -10.18 2.17 -14.92
C ASP A 357 -9.53 3.56 -14.73
N PRO A 358 -9.74 4.27 -13.60
CA PRO A 358 -9.30 5.67 -13.43
C PRO A 358 -7.80 5.84 -13.17
N THR A 359 -7.19 4.68 -13.03
CA THR A 359 -5.82 4.22 -13.02
C THR A 359 -5.14 4.24 -14.40
N ASN A 360 -5.93 4.01 -15.45
CA ASN A 360 -5.45 3.96 -16.82
C ASN A 360 -5.44 5.39 -17.39
N PRO A 361 -4.26 6.00 -17.61
CA PRO A 361 -4.16 7.39 -18.09
C PRO A 361 -4.60 7.54 -19.55
N THR A 362 -4.91 6.43 -20.23
CA THR A 362 -5.51 6.40 -21.56
C THR A 362 -6.97 5.99 -21.54
N ALA A 363 -7.54 5.62 -20.38
CA ALA A 363 -8.95 5.31 -20.27
C ALA A 363 -9.82 6.53 -20.54
N PHE A 364 -9.33 7.75 -20.25
CA PHE A 364 -10.04 8.99 -20.52
C PHE A 364 -9.10 10.09 -21.05
N VAL A 365 -8.69 9.98 -22.32
CA VAL A 365 -7.76 10.94 -22.93
C VAL A 365 -8.45 12.25 -23.29
N THR A 366 -8.12 13.30 -22.57
CA THR A 366 -8.63 14.66 -22.78
C THR A 366 -7.60 15.55 -23.46
N GLY A 367 -7.98 16.18 -24.58
CA GLY A 367 -7.19 17.24 -25.21
C GLY A 367 -7.55 18.61 -24.64
N LEU A 368 -6.56 19.42 -24.24
CA LEU A 368 -6.76 20.77 -23.72
C LEU A 368 -5.94 21.80 -24.52
N THR A 369 -6.51 22.98 -24.77
CA THR A 369 -5.77 24.16 -25.24
C THR A 369 -5.80 25.26 -24.20
N PHE A 370 -4.88 26.23 -24.26
CA PHE A 370 -4.73 27.30 -23.28
C PHE A 370 -4.76 28.69 -23.93
N VAL A 371 -5.18 29.71 -23.18
CA VAL A 371 -5.38 31.08 -23.69
C VAL A 371 -4.09 31.81 -24.06
N SER A 372 -2.95 31.40 -23.49
CA SER A 372 -1.63 31.97 -23.79
C SER A 372 -0.52 30.98 -23.46
N ALA A 373 0.72 31.30 -23.86
CA ALA A 373 1.89 30.48 -23.55
C ALA A 373 2.39 30.71 -22.12
N GLY A 374 2.80 29.65 -21.42
CA GLY A 374 3.32 29.72 -20.05
C GLY A 374 3.49 28.35 -19.40
N ASN A 375 4.03 28.32 -18.19
CA ASN A 375 3.99 27.12 -17.34
C ASN A 375 2.58 26.98 -16.73
N VAL A 376 2.02 25.76 -16.75
CA VAL A 376 0.74 25.43 -16.13
C VAL A 376 0.99 24.36 -15.07
N GLN A 377 0.48 24.59 -13.86
CA GLN A 377 0.29 23.58 -12.82
C GLN A 377 -1.20 23.31 -12.74
N MET A 378 -1.61 22.06 -12.95
CA MET A 378 -3.00 21.68 -12.93
C MET A 378 -3.21 20.28 -12.33
N ARG A 379 -4.43 20.03 -11.88
CA ARG A 379 -4.90 18.73 -11.39
C ARG A 379 -6.06 18.26 -12.24
N GLN A 380 -6.08 16.96 -12.53
CA GLN A 380 -7.24 16.23 -13.03
C GLN A 380 -7.65 15.27 -11.91
N ILE A 381 -8.72 15.57 -11.18
CA ILE A 381 -9.13 14.82 -9.99
C ILE A 381 -10.29 13.90 -10.40
N PRO A 382 -10.16 12.57 -10.31
CA PRO A 382 -11.26 11.68 -10.57
C PRO A 382 -12.40 11.89 -9.57
N ILE A 383 -13.63 11.85 -10.06
CA ILE A 383 -14.85 11.80 -9.26
C ILE A 383 -15.30 10.36 -9.26
N VAL A 384 -15.45 9.74 -8.10
CA VAL A 384 -15.64 8.29 -7.96
C VAL A 384 -17.06 7.99 -7.50
N GLN A 385 -17.63 6.85 -7.91
CA GLN A 385 -18.90 6.35 -7.38
C GLN A 385 -18.77 4.86 -7.08
N ASP A 386 -19.12 4.48 -5.85
CA ASP A 386 -19.20 3.09 -5.44
C ASP A 386 -20.30 2.38 -6.24
N VAL A 387 -19.93 1.36 -7.00
CA VAL A 387 -20.87 0.37 -7.52
C VAL A 387 -20.89 -0.80 -6.56
N GLU A 388 -22.08 -1.13 -6.01
CA GLU A 388 -22.22 -2.30 -5.12
C GLU A 388 -21.59 -3.54 -5.76
N GLU A 389 -20.75 -4.23 -5.00
CA GLU A 389 -20.05 -5.44 -5.42
C GLU A 389 -21.03 -6.42 -6.09
N VAL A 390 -20.69 -6.86 -7.31
CA VAL A 390 -21.34 -8.02 -7.92
C VAL A 390 -21.07 -9.21 -7.02
N PRO A 391 -22.08 -9.87 -6.41
CA PRO A 391 -21.83 -10.97 -5.50
C PRO A 391 -21.05 -12.07 -6.22
N GLU A 392 -19.92 -12.46 -5.64
CA GLU A 392 -19.15 -13.63 -6.07
C GLU A 392 -20.11 -14.83 -6.27
N PRO A 393 -19.97 -15.61 -7.36
CA PRO A 393 -20.86 -16.74 -7.60
C PRO A 393 -20.72 -17.71 -6.42
N LEU A 394 -21.82 -17.89 -5.67
CA LEU A 394 -21.92 -18.78 -4.52
C LEU A 394 -21.31 -20.15 -4.86
N THR A 395 -20.15 -20.44 -4.27
CA THR A 395 -19.54 -21.76 -4.25
C THR A 395 -20.46 -22.70 -3.46
N ILE A 396 -21.38 -23.37 -4.15
CA ILE A 396 -22.20 -24.44 -3.57
C ILE A 396 -21.28 -25.64 -3.33
N LEU A 397 -20.63 -25.65 -2.18
CA LEU A 397 -20.00 -26.87 -1.64
C LEU A 397 -20.20 -26.90 -0.13
N GLY A 398 -21.36 -27.40 0.32
CA GLY A 398 -21.60 -27.51 1.76
C GLY A 398 -22.98 -27.93 2.25
N THR A 399 -23.82 -28.60 1.45
CA THR A 399 -25.08 -29.19 1.96
C THR A 399 -25.03 -30.71 1.92
N LEU A 400 -24.29 -31.31 2.87
CA LEU A 400 -24.42 -32.76 3.13
C LEU A 400 -24.16 -33.14 4.59
N ILE A 401 -24.53 -32.31 5.57
CA ILE A 401 -24.67 -32.78 6.96
C ILE A 401 -25.84 -32.05 7.63
N ALA A 402 -27.04 -32.64 7.57
CA ALA A 402 -28.09 -32.62 8.61
C ALA A 402 -29.47 -32.92 7.99
N GLY A 403 -29.97 -34.14 8.18
CA GLY A 403 -31.34 -34.46 7.78
C GLY A 403 -31.67 -35.95 7.84
N GLY A 404 -31.62 -36.55 9.03
CA GLY A 404 -31.85 -37.99 9.17
C GLY A 404 -32.32 -38.45 10.54
N PHE A 405 -33.26 -37.75 11.18
CA PHE A 405 -34.03 -38.31 12.31
C PHE A 405 -35.45 -37.75 12.29
N GLY A 406 -36.46 -38.63 12.11
CA GLY A 406 -37.86 -38.17 12.09
C GLY A 406 -38.95 -39.19 11.75
N ILE A 407 -39.09 -40.25 12.55
CA ILE A 407 -40.37 -40.85 12.99
C ILE A 407 -41.25 -41.59 11.94
N ALA A 408 -41.40 -42.91 12.15
CA ALA A 408 -42.56 -43.68 11.69
C ALA A 408 -43.23 -44.40 12.88
N MET A 409 -44.46 -44.00 13.22
CA MET A 409 -45.31 -44.72 14.19
C MET A 409 -46.11 -45.86 13.52
N LYS A 410 -45.72 -47.09 13.86
CA LYS A 410 -46.54 -48.24 14.34
C LYS A 410 -48.03 -48.38 13.93
N ARG A 411 -48.35 -49.51 13.27
CA ARG A 411 -49.44 -50.53 13.52
C ARG A 411 -49.48 -51.46 12.29
N LYS A 412 -49.65 -52.79 12.32
CA LYS A 412 -50.36 -53.71 13.23
C LYS A 412 -49.89 -55.18 12.98
N ARG A 413 -49.96 -55.97 14.06
CA ARG A 413 -49.87 -57.45 14.28
C ARG A 413 -50.21 -58.41 13.13
N GLN A 414 -49.53 -59.58 13.10
CA GLN A 414 -50.09 -60.90 13.49
C GLN A 414 -49.07 -62.07 13.50
N ALA A 415 -49.07 -62.82 14.63
CA ALA A 415 -49.02 -64.29 14.80
C ALA A 415 -47.75 -65.06 14.35
N ILE A 416 -47.14 -65.97 15.11
CA ILE A 416 -47.53 -66.85 16.23
C ILE A 416 -46.42 -66.83 17.29
#